data_AF-A0A815VQ76-F1
#
_entry.id   AF-A0A815VQ76-F1
#
_cell.length_a   1.000
_cell.length_b   1.000
_cell.length_c   1.000
_cell.angle_alpha   90.00
_cell.angle_beta   90.00
_cell.angle_gamma   90.00
#
_symmetry.space_group_name_H-M   'P 1'
#
loop_
_entity.id
_entity.type
_entity.pdbx_description
1 polymer ?
#
loop_
_entity_poly.entity_id
_entity_poly.type
_entity_poly.pdbx_seq_one_letter_code
_entity_poly.pdbx_strand_id
1 'polypeptide(L)'
;MDRSQAKDFADQGLLLSDMQRVLFEISLNTSLQEMATFVEIEHRTKFQEEREVLFDFNTLFNVTYVEYDPYERIWNVKMIAIPKSSIKEHPYLSTLREMFVKNHSATVAFGIAMIHGFDKKDQALHYFNQLLLTLPSYHVDMPDILQQRAILYQEKGEHSLALSDYERALEIRRQRVQENFLGIASLNSNIGNLQKTTSNFETSLNSHHAALSTYEQLYGTEQDHVTKAK
;
A
#
# COMPACT_ATOMS: atom_id res chain seq x y z
N MET A 1 19.47 -16.98 13.94
CA MET A 1 19.54 -18.32 13.32
C MET A 1 20.91 -18.51 12.69
N ASP A 2 21.49 -19.71 12.77
CA ASP A 2 22.73 -20.02 12.04
C ASP A 2 22.43 -20.07 10.53
N ARG A 3 23.35 -19.54 9.71
CA ARG A 3 23.25 -19.54 8.25
C ARG A 3 23.10 -20.95 7.69
N SER A 4 23.73 -21.96 8.31
CA SER A 4 23.62 -23.35 7.87
C SER A 4 22.18 -23.89 8.01
N GLN A 5 21.56 -23.68 9.18
CA GLN A 5 20.19 -24.12 9.46
C GLN A 5 19.17 -23.45 8.52
N ALA A 6 19.40 -22.18 8.16
CA ALA A 6 18.54 -21.45 7.22
C ALA A 6 18.54 -22.05 5.83
N LYS A 7 19.70 -22.53 5.38
CA LYS A 7 19.85 -23.20 4.10
C LYS A 7 19.12 -24.54 4.09
N ASP A 8 19.28 -25.34 5.15
CA ASP A 8 18.60 -26.63 5.30
C ASP A 8 17.07 -26.47 5.26
N PHE A 9 16.53 -25.43 5.89
CA PHE A 9 15.10 -25.13 5.80
C PHE A 9 14.69 -24.74 4.37
N ALA A 10 15.47 -23.90 3.70
CA ALA A 10 15.22 -23.52 2.31
C ALA A 10 15.28 -24.73 1.35
N ASP A 11 16.08 -25.76 1.67
CA ASP A 11 16.19 -26.99 0.88
C ASP A 11 14.93 -27.88 1.00
N GLN A 12 14.19 -27.82 2.09
CA GLN A 12 12.94 -28.59 2.26
C GLN A 12 11.81 -28.11 1.33
N GLY A 13 11.89 -26.86 0.84
CA GLY A 13 10.91 -26.27 -0.09
C GLY A 13 11.08 -26.69 -1.56
N LEU A 14 12.12 -27.45 -1.91
CA LEU A 14 12.49 -27.82 -3.29
C LEU A 14 11.52 -28.77 -3.99
N LEU A 15 10.46 -29.24 -3.32
CA LEU A 15 9.46 -30.15 -3.90
C LEU A 15 8.48 -29.44 -4.87
N LEU A 16 8.57 -28.11 -5.01
CA LEU A 16 7.71 -27.29 -5.87
C LEU A 16 8.55 -26.56 -6.93
N SER A 17 8.24 -26.78 -8.20
CA SER A 17 9.07 -26.36 -9.36
C SER A 17 9.12 -24.84 -9.60
N ASP A 18 8.28 -24.08 -8.91
CA ASP A 18 8.09 -22.63 -9.04
C ASP A 18 8.69 -21.82 -7.89
N MET A 19 9.32 -22.48 -6.91
CA MET A 19 9.90 -21.82 -5.73
C MET A 19 11.37 -21.41 -5.97
N GLN A 20 11.75 -20.22 -5.50
CA GLN A 20 13.14 -19.75 -5.45
C GLN A 20 13.63 -19.67 -4.01
N ARG A 21 14.89 -20.07 -3.78
CA ARG A 21 15.54 -19.95 -2.47
C ARG A 21 16.06 -18.52 -2.30
N VAL A 22 15.72 -17.90 -1.18
CA VAL A 22 16.22 -16.58 -0.79
C VAL A 22 16.65 -16.64 0.67
N LEU A 23 17.90 -16.25 0.94
CA LEU A 23 18.45 -16.09 2.28
C LEU A 23 18.54 -14.60 2.59
N PHE A 24 17.80 -14.15 3.60
CA PHE A 24 17.90 -12.80 4.14
C PHE A 24 18.84 -12.78 5.35
N GLU A 25 19.93 -12.02 5.25
CA GLU A 25 20.82 -11.71 6.36
C GLU A 25 20.55 -10.27 6.83
N ILE A 26 19.89 -10.14 7.99
CA ILE A 26 19.50 -8.85 8.54
C ILE A 26 20.45 -8.47 9.67
N SER A 27 21.13 -7.34 9.51
CA SER A 27 22.04 -6.78 10.50
C SER A 27 21.35 -5.67 11.29
N LEU A 28 21.30 -5.85 12.62
CA LEU A 28 20.73 -4.91 13.57
C LEU A 28 21.84 -4.35 14.46
N ASN A 29 21.94 -3.03 14.57
CA ASN A 29 22.79 -2.43 15.59
C ASN A 29 22.01 -2.20 16.88
N THR A 30 22.06 -3.18 17.78
CA THR A 30 21.31 -3.18 19.05
C THR A 30 21.80 -2.17 20.08
N SER A 31 22.96 -1.53 19.85
CA SER A 31 23.50 -0.49 20.73
C SER A 31 22.84 0.89 20.53
N LEU A 32 22.11 1.08 19.44
CA LEU A 32 21.39 2.32 19.14
C LEU A 32 19.97 2.24 19.72
N GLN A 33 19.65 3.10 20.69
CA GLN A 33 18.30 3.24 21.28
C GLN A 33 17.21 3.63 20.26
N GLU A 34 17.61 3.98 19.03
CA GLU A 34 16.74 4.46 17.96
C GLU A 34 16.27 3.36 16.97
N MET A 35 16.58 2.09 17.23
CA MET A 35 16.28 0.96 16.35
C MET A 35 14.90 0.31 16.60
N ALA A 36 14.58 -0.69 15.77
CA ALA A 36 13.45 -1.60 15.94
C ALA A 36 13.32 -2.05 17.38
N THR A 37 12.12 -1.92 17.97
CA THR A 37 11.83 -2.65 19.20
C THR A 37 11.77 -4.12 18.82
N PHE A 38 12.57 -4.94 19.50
CA PHE A 38 12.53 -6.38 19.34
C PHE A 38 12.35 -7.07 20.69
N VAL A 39 11.74 -8.23 20.66
CA VAL A 39 11.53 -9.10 21.81
C VAL A 39 11.99 -10.48 21.42
N GLU A 40 12.91 -11.02 22.20
CA GLU A 40 13.31 -12.41 22.08
C GLU A 40 12.20 -13.31 22.66
N ILE A 41 11.78 -14.32 21.89
CA ILE A 41 10.68 -15.21 22.27
C ILE A 41 11.25 -16.45 22.95
N GLU A 42 11.99 -16.27 24.04
CA GLU A 42 12.58 -17.40 24.76
C GLU A 42 11.48 -18.35 25.29
N HIS A 43 11.71 -19.66 25.16
CA HIS A 43 10.86 -20.75 25.71
C HIS A 43 9.41 -20.84 25.17
N ARG A 44 9.06 -20.09 24.13
CA ARG A 44 7.79 -20.24 23.40
C ARG A 44 7.96 -20.60 21.93
N THR A 45 9.19 -20.83 21.48
CA THR A 45 9.52 -21.22 20.11
C THR A 45 8.96 -22.59 19.80
N LYS A 46 8.53 -22.79 18.55
CA LYS A 46 8.10 -24.13 18.09
C LYS A 46 9.32 -25.07 17.94
N PHE A 47 10.49 -24.49 17.69
CA PHE A 47 11.73 -25.19 17.45
C PHE A 47 12.74 -24.81 18.54
N GLN A 48 13.05 -25.75 19.44
CA GLN A 48 13.85 -25.49 20.64
C GLN A 48 15.31 -25.08 20.36
N GLU A 49 15.81 -25.37 19.16
CA GLU A 49 17.15 -25.00 18.71
C GLU A 49 17.19 -23.63 18.01
N GLU A 50 16.02 -23.05 17.72
CA GLU A 50 15.92 -21.76 17.05
C GLU A 50 15.80 -20.61 18.04
N ARG A 51 16.54 -19.54 17.76
CA ARG A 51 16.39 -18.25 18.44
C ARG A 51 15.42 -17.40 17.64
N GLU A 52 14.15 -17.38 18.08
CA GLU A 52 13.10 -16.58 17.46
C GLU A 52 13.04 -15.17 18.08
N VAL A 53 12.87 -14.16 17.22
CA VAL A 53 12.78 -12.76 17.62
C VAL A 53 11.57 -12.12 16.92
N LEU A 54 10.70 -11.47 17.68
CA LEU A 54 9.72 -10.53 17.12
C LEU A 54 10.37 -9.17 17.01
N PHE A 55 10.16 -8.49 15.90
CA PHE A 55 10.61 -7.11 15.72
C PHE A 55 9.52 -6.27 15.06
N ASP A 56 9.48 -4.98 15.40
CA ASP A 56 8.56 -4.02 14.80
C ASP A 56 8.93 -3.75 13.33
N PHE A 57 8.00 -4.09 12.42
CA PHE A 57 8.10 -3.91 10.97
C PHE A 57 8.13 -2.44 10.53
N ASN A 58 7.93 -1.48 11.43
CA ASN A 58 8.15 -0.06 11.12
C ASN A 58 9.63 0.30 10.94
N THR A 59 10.54 -0.66 11.09
CA THR A 59 11.97 -0.46 10.86
C THR A 59 12.30 -0.63 9.40
N LEU A 60 13.01 0.35 8.87
CA LEU A 60 13.45 0.34 7.49
C LEU A 60 14.80 -0.32 7.38
N PHE A 61 15.00 -1.01 6.28
CA PHE A 61 16.23 -1.73 6.01
C PHE A 61 16.78 -1.30 4.67
N ASN A 62 18.07 -0.96 4.65
CA ASN A 62 18.77 -0.75 3.40
C ASN A 62 19.27 -2.08 2.88
N VAL A 63 18.98 -2.40 1.62
CA VAL A 63 19.56 -3.57 0.94
C VAL A 63 20.96 -3.19 0.50
N THR A 64 21.96 -3.83 1.08
CA THR A 64 23.38 -3.51 0.82
C THR A 64 24.04 -4.48 -0.15
N TYR A 65 23.45 -5.65 -0.35
CA TYR A 65 23.99 -6.68 -1.22
C TYR A 65 22.89 -7.64 -1.69
N VAL A 66 22.89 -7.95 -2.98
CA VAL A 66 22.03 -8.96 -3.62
C VAL A 66 22.88 -9.72 -4.62
N GLU A 67 23.04 -11.03 -4.41
CA GLU A 67 23.78 -11.90 -5.34
C GLU A 67 23.17 -13.30 -5.38
N TYR A 68 23.05 -13.86 -6.58
CA TYR A 68 22.67 -15.25 -6.77
C TYR A 68 23.91 -16.13 -6.69
N ASP A 69 23.94 -17.06 -5.74
CA ASP A 69 24.94 -18.14 -5.71
C ASP A 69 24.45 -19.29 -6.60
N PRO A 70 25.09 -19.57 -7.75
CA PRO A 70 24.66 -20.62 -8.66
C PRO A 70 24.95 -22.03 -8.14
N TYR A 71 25.93 -22.19 -7.25
CA TYR A 71 26.29 -23.50 -6.69
C TYR A 71 25.27 -23.92 -5.64
N GLU A 72 24.89 -22.98 -4.77
CA GLU A 72 23.87 -23.19 -3.76
C GLU A 72 22.45 -22.95 -4.30
N ARG A 73 22.32 -22.39 -5.50
CA ARG A 73 21.05 -22.01 -6.13
C ARG A 73 20.18 -21.11 -5.23
N ILE A 74 20.81 -20.15 -4.54
CA ILE A 74 20.17 -19.29 -3.54
C ILE A 74 20.49 -17.82 -3.80
N TRP A 75 19.48 -16.96 -3.68
CA TRP A 75 19.68 -15.53 -3.62
C TRP A 75 20.11 -15.13 -2.21
N ASN A 76 21.27 -14.50 -2.08
CA ASN A 76 21.74 -13.91 -0.84
C ASN A 76 21.37 -12.43 -0.82
N VAL A 77 20.59 -12.02 0.17
CA VAL A 77 20.16 -10.63 0.35
C VAL A 77 20.63 -10.15 1.71
N LYS A 78 21.53 -9.17 1.75
CA LYS A 78 21.99 -8.55 3.01
C LYS A 78 21.32 -7.21 3.21
N MET A 79 20.87 -7.00 4.44
CA MET A 79 20.08 -5.83 4.82
C MET A 79 20.59 -5.27 6.13
N ILE A 80 20.63 -3.94 6.24
CA ILE A 80 21.05 -3.25 7.47
C ILE A 80 19.91 -2.33 7.91
N ALA A 81 19.53 -2.40 9.18
CA ALA A 81 18.52 -1.51 9.74
C ALA A 81 18.98 -0.05 9.69
N ILE A 82 18.05 0.83 9.30
CA ILE A 82 18.25 2.27 9.24
C ILE A 82 17.75 2.89 10.56
N PRO A 83 18.57 3.69 11.27
CA PRO A 83 18.14 4.38 12.48
C PRO A 83 16.97 5.33 12.21
N LYS A 84 16.06 5.50 13.19
CA LYS A 84 14.92 6.42 13.06
C LYS A 84 15.34 7.87 12.80
N SER A 85 16.49 8.31 13.30
CA SER A 85 17.03 9.66 13.05
C SER A 85 17.33 9.91 11.56
N SER A 86 17.78 8.89 10.84
CA SER A 86 18.09 8.96 9.41
C SER A 86 16.84 9.02 8.52
N ILE A 87 15.63 8.85 9.07
CA ILE A 87 14.38 8.91 8.28
C ILE A 87 14.23 10.27 7.57
N LYS A 88 14.70 11.36 8.19
CA LYS A 88 14.64 12.71 7.60
C LYS A 88 15.49 12.84 6.33
N GLU A 89 16.47 11.98 6.14
CA GLU A 89 17.36 11.96 4.97
C GLU A 89 16.75 11.22 3.78
N HIS A 90 15.56 10.64 3.96
CA HIS A 90 14.87 9.85 2.96
C HIS A 90 13.46 10.41 2.71
N PRO A 91 13.30 11.36 1.76
CA PRO A 91 12.04 12.09 1.52
C PRO A 91 10.82 11.20 1.22
N TYR A 92 11.04 10.00 0.69
CA TYR A 92 9.98 9.04 0.40
C TYR A 92 9.35 8.41 1.66
N LEU A 93 10.09 8.37 2.77
CA LEU A 93 9.59 7.82 4.03
C LEU A 93 8.55 8.72 4.68
N SER A 94 8.69 10.05 4.54
CA SER A 94 7.63 10.98 4.93
C SER A 94 6.35 10.70 4.17
N THR A 95 6.43 10.46 2.84
CA THR A 95 5.28 10.11 2.03
C THR A 95 4.62 8.82 2.50
N LEU A 96 5.39 7.74 2.70
CA LEU A 96 4.85 6.47 3.19
C LEU A 96 4.20 6.63 4.57
N ARG A 97 4.84 7.37 5.50
CA ARG A 97 4.30 7.63 6.84
C ARG A 97 2.99 8.41 6.79
N GLU A 98 2.90 9.46 5.96
CA GLU A 98 1.65 10.20 5.77
C GLU A 98 0.53 9.31 5.22
N MET A 99 0.85 8.36 4.34
CA MET A 99 -0.16 7.43 3.80
C MET A 99 -0.66 6.44 4.84
N PHE A 100 0.21 5.94 5.72
CA PHE A 100 -0.21 5.13 6.87
C PHE A 100 -1.08 5.92 7.86
N VAL A 101 -0.77 7.21 8.08
CA VAL A 101 -1.60 8.09 8.91
C VAL A 101 -2.98 8.33 8.27
N LYS A 102 -3.07 8.36 6.94
CA LYS A 102 -4.33 8.42 6.19
C LYS A 102 -5.04 7.07 6.07
N ASN A 103 -4.69 6.09 6.89
CA ASN A 103 -5.34 4.79 6.99
C ASN A 103 -5.36 3.96 5.68
N HIS A 104 -4.40 4.20 4.78
CA HIS A 104 -4.24 3.35 3.60
C HIS A 104 -3.54 2.04 4.00
N SER A 105 -3.90 0.93 3.36
CA SER A 105 -3.14 -0.31 3.51
C SER A 105 -1.72 -0.13 2.97
N ALA A 106 -0.77 -0.95 3.45
CA ALA A 106 0.62 -0.92 2.97
C ALA A 106 0.70 -1.09 1.43
N THR A 107 -0.18 -1.92 0.87
CA THR A 107 -0.30 -2.17 -0.58
C THR A 107 -0.63 -0.88 -1.35
N VAL A 108 -1.68 -0.18 -0.93
CA VAL A 108 -2.10 1.06 -1.60
C VAL A 108 -1.09 2.18 -1.35
N ALA A 109 -0.58 2.30 -0.11
CA ALA A 109 0.42 3.29 0.26
C ALA A 109 1.69 3.16 -0.59
N PHE A 110 2.14 1.94 -0.87
CA PHE A 110 3.29 1.69 -1.74
C PHE A 110 3.02 2.16 -3.18
N GLY A 111 1.85 1.84 -3.72
CA GLY A 111 1.41 2.34 -5.03
C GLY A 111 1.41 3.87 -5.12
N ILE A 112 0.86 4.54 -4.11
CA ILE A 112 0.82 6.01 -4.04
C ILE A 112 2.23 6.59 -3.90
N ALA A 113 3.11 5.97 -3.13
CA ALA A 113 4.51 6.39 -3.01
C ALA A 113 5.25 6.28 -4.35
N MET A 114 4.97 5.26 -5.17
CA MET A 114 5.48 5.20 -6.54
C MET A 114 5.03 6.38 -7.39
N ILE A 115 3.78 6.85 -7.25
CA ILE A 115 3.27 8.00 -8.00
C ILE A 115 3.89 9.30 -7.51
N HIS A 116 3.78 9.61 -6.22
CA HIS A 116 4.09 10.96 -5.69
C HIS A 116 5.47 11.06 -5.04
N GLY A 117 5.98 9.97 -4.46
CA GLY A 117 7.27 9.96 -3.78
C GLY A 117 8.45 9.68 -4.73
N PHE A 118 8.24 8.83 -5.74
CA PHE A 118 9.31 8.36 -6.63
C PHE A 118 9.16 8.79 -8.10
N ASP A 119 8.03 9.39 -8.47
CA ASP A 119 7.68 9.75 -9.85
C ASP A 119 7.82 8.56 -10.83
N LYS A 120 7.39 7.37 -10.38
CA LYS A 120 7.41 6.09 -11.12
C LYS A 120 6.00 5.69 -11.55
N LYS A 121 5.30 6.58 -12.24
CA LYS A 121 3.89 6.41 -12.63
C LYS A 121 3.62 5.15 -13.47
N ASP A 122 4.51 4.81 -14.40
CA ASP A 122 4.35 3.59 -15.21
C ASP A 122 4.54 2.29 -14.38
N GLN A 123 5.46 2.30 -13.41
CA GLN A 123 5.65 1.17 -12.50
C GLN A 123 4.45 1.05 -11.56
N ALA A 124 3.91 2.16 -11.07
CA ALA A 124 2.68 2.17 -10.28
C ALA A 124 1.50 1.59 -11.07
N LEU A 125 1.34 1.96 -12.34
CA LEU A 125 0.30 1.42 -13.20
C LEU A 125 0.45 -0.10 -13.39
N HIS A 126 1.67 -0.56 -13.67
CA HIS A 126 1.97 -1.99 -13.77
C HIS A 126 1.64 -2.73 -12.47
N TYR A 127 2.05 -2.18 -11.33
CA TYR A 127 1.80 -2.74 -10.01
C TYR A 127 0.29 -2.86 -9.72
N PHE A 128 -0.50 -1.81 -9.95
CA PHE A 128 -1.95 -1.87 -9.76
C PHE A 128 -2.63 -2.88 -10.71
N ASN A 129 -2.15 -2.99 -11.96
CA ASN A 129 -2.65 -4.02 -12.88
C ASN A 129 -2.39 -5.43 -12.35
N GLN A 130 -1.21 -5.70 -11.81
CA GLN A 130 -0.91 -7.01 -11.21
C GLN A 130 -1.76 -7.29 -9.98
N LEU A 131 -1.98 -6.29 -9.11
CA LEU A 131 -2.87 -6.44 -7.95
C LEU A 131 -4.29 -6.77 -8.36
N LEU A 132 -4.82 -6.14 -9.41
CA LEU A 132 -6.17 -6.39 -9.91
C LEU A 132 -6.35 -7.76 -10.56
N LEU A 133 -5.25 -8.39 -11.00
CA LEU A 133 -5.27 -9.77 -11.53
C LEU A 133 -5.15 -10.82 -10.43
N THR A 134 -4.49 -10.49 -9.31
CA THR A 134 -4.12 -11.45 -8.26
C THR A 134 -5.04 -11.40 -7.04
N LEU A 135 -5.56 -10.23 -6.70
CA LEU A 135 -6.44 -10.06 -5.55
C LEU A 135 -7.89 -10.49 -5.88
N PRO A 136 -8.59 -11.15 -4.95
CA PRO A 136 -10.02 -11.42 -5.11
C PRO A 136 -10.82 -10.13 -5.31
N SER A 137 -11.88 -10.18 -6.12
CA SER A 137 -12.72 -9.00 -6.45
C SER A 137 -13.32 -8.30 -5.22
N TYR A 138 -13.49 -9.01 -4.12
CA TYR A 138 -14.01 -8.50 -2.85
C TYR A 138 -12.93 -7.99 -1.89
N HIS A 139 -11.65 -8.00 -2.27
CA HIS A 139 -10.54 -7.56 -1.42
C HIS A 139 -10.74 -6.13 -0.90
N VAL A 140 -10.39 -5.88 0.37
CA VAL A 140 -10.68 -4.59 1.04
C VAL A 140 -10.10 -3.39 0.29
N ASP A 141 -8.89 -3.53 -0.26
CA ASP A 141 -8.20 -2.47 -1.01
C ASP A 141 -8.68 -2.28 -2.46
N MET A 142 -9.59 -3.14 -2.96
CA MET A 142 -10.01 -3.12 -4.37
C MET A 142 -10.49 -1.74 -4.85
N PRO A 143 -11.33 -0.98 -4.10
CA PRO A 143 -11.74 0.35 -4.51
C PRO A 143 -10.60 1.36 -4.60
N ASP A 144 -9.65 1.29 -3.67
CA ASP A 144 -8.51 2.21 -3.62
C ASP A 144 -7.54 1.93 -4.78
N ILE A 145 -7.28 0.66 -5.07
CA ILE A 145 -6.45 0.24 -6.21
C ILE A 145 -7.05 0.72 -7.54
N LEU A 146 -8.36 0.51 -7.73
CA LEU A 146 -9.07 1.00 -8.92
C LEU A 146 -9.04 2.53 -9.01
N GLN A 147 -9.24 3.22 -7.88
CA GLN A 147 -9.16 4.68 -7.83
C GLN A 147 -7.78 5.20 -8.24
N GLN A 148 -6.69 4.61 -7.74
CA GLN A 148 -5.33 5.03 -8.10
C GLN A 148 -5.00 4.74 -9.56
N ARG A 149 -5.45 3.60 -10.09
CA ARG A 149 -5.28 3.28 -11.51
C ARG A 149 -6.06 4.24 -12.42
N ALA A 150 -7.29 4.59 -12.04
CA ALA A 150 -8.10 5.56 -12.76
C ALA A 150 -7.44 6.95 -12.84
N ILE A 151 -6.80 7.39 -11.75
CA ILE A 151 -6.03 8.65 -11.72
C ILE A 151 -4.90 8.59 -12.76
N LEU A 152 -4.15 7.49 -12.81
CA LEU A 152 -3.07 7.31 -13.79
C LEU A 152 -3.59 7.28 -15.23
N TYR A 153 -4.73 6.62 -15.50
CA TYR A 153 -5.37 6.64 -16.81
C TYR A 153 -5.83 8.05 -17.20
N GLN A 154 -6.40 8.80 -16.25
CA GLN A 154 -6.81 10.19 -16.48
C GLN A 154 -5.62 11.08 -16.84
N GLU A 155 -4.48 10.94 -16.15
CA GLU A 155 -3.25 11.68 -16.47
C GLU A 155 -2.70 11.34 -17.86
N LYS A 156 -2.90 10.10 -18.33
CA LYS A 156 -2.54 9.65 -19.69
C LYS A 156 -3.55 10.06 -20.77
N GLY A 157 -4.67 10.67 -20.41
CA GLY A 157 -5.77 11.00 -21.34
C GLY A 157 -6.66 9.80 -21.70
N GLU A 158 -6.49 8.66 -21.04
CA GLU A 158 -7.25 7.43 -21.24
C GLU A 158 -8.59 7.49 -20.47
N HIS A 159 -9.42 8.48 -20.80
CA HIS A 159 -10.59 8.85 -20.00
C HIS A 159 -11.66 7.75 -19.87
N SER A 160 -11.83 6.91 -20.90
CA SER A 160 -12.79 5.80 -20.85
C SER A 160 -12.38 4.73 -19.84
N LEU A 161 -11.08 4.40 -19.78
CA LEU A 161 -10.54 3.45 -18.81
C LEU A 161 -10.59 4.01 -17.40
N ALA A 162 -10.27 5.30 -17.23
CA ALA A 162 -10.40 5.99 -15.95
C ALA A 162 -11.84 5.97 -15.42
N LEU A 163 -12.81 6.26 -16.28
CA LEU A 163 -14.24 6.26 -15.89
C LEU A 163 -14.69 4.86 -15.47
N SER A 164 -14.34 3.84 -16.25
CA SER A 164 -14.70 2.45 -15.93
C SER A 164 -14.16 2.02 -14.56
N ASP A 165 -12.91 2.39 -14.25
CA ASP A 165 -12.31 2.08 -12.96
C ASP A 165 -12.96 2.85 -11.80
N TYR A 166 -13.26 4.15 -11.97
CA TYR A 166 -13.95 4.92 -10.94
C TYR A 166 -15.37 4.40 -10.68
N GLU A 167 -16.12 4.04 -11.72
CA GLU A 167 -17.48 3.48 -11.59
C GLU A 167 -17.46 2.13 -10.87
N ARG A 168 -16.51 1.27 -11.22
CA ARG A 168 -16.32 -0.02 -10.53
C ARG A 168 -15.92 0.16 -9.07
N ALA A 169 -15.02 1.10 -8.77
CA ALA A 169 -14.66 1.42 -7.39
C ALA A 169 -15.88 1.93 -6.59
N LEU A 170 -16.73 2.74 -7.22
CA LEU A 170 -17.93 3.31 -6.62
C LEU A 170 -18.97 2.22 -6.33
N GLU A 171 -19.17 1.27 -7.25
CA GLU A 171 -20.04 0.12 -7.06
C GLU A 171 -19.61 -0.70 -5.83
N ILE A 172 -18.32 -1.02 -5.72
CA ILE A 172 -17.79 -1.80 -4.59
C ILE A 172 -17.97 -1.03 -3.27
N ARG A 173 -17.68 0.28 -3.24
CA ARG A 173 -17.88 1.08 -2.02
C ARG A 173 -19.35 1.18 -1.61
N ARG A 174 -20.29 1.26 -2.57
CA ARG A 174 -21.74 1.27 -2.29
C ARG A 174 -22.24 -0.04 -1.70
N GLN A 175 -21.67 -1.18 -2.11
CA GLN A 175 -22.03 -2.49 -1.56
C GLN A 175 -21.56 -2.68 -0.10
N ARG A 176 -20.56 -1.91 0.36
CA ARG A 176 -19.98 -1.99 1.72
C ARG A 176 -20.66 -1.01 2.68
N VAL A 177 -22.00 -1.06 2.73
CA VAL A 177 -22.98 -0.08 3.25
C VAL A 177 -22.69 0.57 4.63
N GLN A 178 -21.75 0.10 5.44
CA GLN A 178 -21.35 0.77 6.68
C GLN A 178 -20.03 1.54 6.49
N GLU A 179 -20.12 2.87 6.55
CA GLU A 179 -19.02 3.81 6.89
C GLU A 179 -18.03 4.26 5.79
N ASN A 180 -18.36 4.19 4.49
CA ASN A 180 -17.46 4.71 3.43
C ASN A 180 -18.00 5.92 2.64
N PHE A 181 -18.72 6.82 3.31
CA PHE A 181 -19.25 8.05 2.69
C PHE A 181 -18.14 8.94 2.10
N LEU A 182 -17.00 9.06 2.79
CA LEU A 182 -15.85 9.83 2.29
C LEU A 182 -15.28 9.26 1.00
N GLY A 183 -15.13 7.93 0.90
CA GLY A 183 -14.65 7.29 -0.32
C GLY A 183 -15.64 7.44 -1.48
N ILE A 184 -16.95 7.36 -1.22
CA ILE A 184 -17.98 7.59 -2.23
C ILE A 184 -17.92 9.04 -2.74
N ALA A 185 -17.82 10.01 -1.85
CA ALA A 185 -17.76 11.42 -2.20
C ALA A 185 -16.48 11.77 -3.00
N SER A 186 -15.34 11.18 -2.62
CA SER A 186 -14.08 11.30 -3.35
C SER A 186 -14.18 10.75 -4.78
N LEU A 187 -14.76 9.57 -4.97
CA LEU A 187 -14.96 8.98 -6.30
C LEU A 187 -15.90 9.82 -7.18
N ASN A 188 -17.04 10.26 -6.64
CA ASN A 188 -17.97 11.10 -7.36
C ASN A 188 -17.32 12.43 -7.80
N SER A 189 -16.47 13.01 -6.95
CA SER A 189 -15.71 14.22 -7.28
C SER A 189 -14.72 13.96 -8.43
N ASN A 190 -14.02 12.82 -8.42
CA ASN A 190 -13.10 12.44 -9.48
C ASN A 190 -13.82 12.16 -10.81
N ILE A 191 -14.97 11.49 -10.78
CA ILE A 191 -15.83 11.28 -11.96
C ILE A 191 -16.30 12.62 -12.51
N GLY A 192 -16.75 13.54 -11.66
CA GLY A 192 -17.18 14.88 -12.07
C GLY A 192 -16.05 15.67 -12.73
N ASN A 193 -14.83 15.61 -12.18
CA ASN A 193 -13.63 16.22 -12.76
C ASN A 193 -13.27 15.61 -14.13
N LEU A 194 -13.35 14.28 -14.24
CA LEU A 194 -13.09 13.56 -15.49
C LEU A 194 -14.10 13.95 -16.58
N GLN A 195 -15.39 14.01 -16.24
CA GLN A 195 -16.44 14.39 -17.19
C GLN A 195 -16.35 15.86 -17.63
N LYS A 196 -15.88 16.75 -16.74
CA LYS A 196 -15.58 18.15 -17.07
C LYS A 196 -14.46 18.24 -18.12
N THR A 197 -13.41 17.45 -17.95
CA THR A 197 -12.26 17.44 -18.88
C THR A 197 -12.63 16.84 -20.24
N THR A 198 -13.58 15.90 -20.30
CA THR A 198 -14.09 15.34 -21.57
C THR A 198 -15.25 16.14 -22.19
N SER A 199 -15.47 17.40 -21.79
CA SER A 199 -16.54 18.30 -22.30
C SER A 199 -17.98 17.78 -22.12
N ASN A 200 -18.21 16.85 -21.19
CA ASN A 200 -19.54 16.32 -20.88
C ASN A 200 -20.12 17.03 -19.63
N PHE A 201 -20.34 18.34 -19.76
CA PHE A 201 -20.64 19.26 -18.64
C PHE A 201 -21.90 18.87 -17.83
N GLU A 202 -22.94 18.36 -18.48
CA GLU A 202 -24.20 17.99 -17.81
C GLU A 202 -24.01 16.77 -16.89
N THR A 203 -23.24 15.76 -17.33
CA THR A 203 -22.88 14.61 -16.49
C THR A 203 -21.97 15.00 -15.32
N SER A 204 -21.00 15.90 -15.58
CA SER A 204 -20.09 16.41 -14.55
C SER A 204 -20.83 17.07 -13.39
N LEU A 205 -21.86 17.88 -13.71
CA LEU A 205 -22.69 18.56 -12.72
C LEU A 205 -23.42 17.54 -11.83
N ASN A 206 -23.97 16.48 -12.42
CA ASN A 206 -24.66 15.41 -11.69
C ASN A 206 -23.71 14.65 -10.74
N SER A 207 -22.49 14.35 -11.18
CA SER A 207 -21.49 13.70 -10.34
C SER A 207 -21.03 14.59 -9.18
N HIS A 208 -20.85 15.90 -9.39
CA HIS A 208 -20.56 16.84 -8.31
C HIS A 208 -21.72 16.98 -7.32
N HIS A 209 -22.98 17.00 -7.79
CA HIS A 209 -24.15 16.98 -6.91
C HIS A 209 -24.24 15.69 -6.08
N ALA A 210 -23.95 14.53 -6.65
CA ALA A 210 -23.90 13.27 -5.92
C ALA A 210 -22.80 13.26 -4.85
N ALA A 211 -21.63 13.83 -5.15
CA ALA A 211 -20.56 14.02 -4.17
C ALA A 211 -21.00 14.92 -3.02
N LEU A 212 -21.60 16.08 -3.33
CA LEU A 212 -22.07 17.05 -2.35
C LEU A 212 -23.15 16.44 -1.44
N SER A 213 -24.14 15.76 -2.00
CA SER A 213 -25.19 15.10 -1.23
C SER A 213 -24.62 14.05 -0.26
N THR A 214 -23.57 13.33 -0.67
CA THR A 214 -22.88 12.38 0.22
C THR A 214 -22.13 13.09 1.35
N TYR A 215 -21.50 14.23 1.07
CA TYR A 215 -20.84 15.06 2.09
C TYR A 215 -21.85 15.65 3.09
N GLU A 216 -22.99 16.14 2.61
CA GLU A 216 -24.07 16.69 3.44
C GLU A 216 -24.68 15.62 4.36
N GLN A 217 -24.81 14.37 3.88
CA GLN A 217 -25.25 13.25 4.73
C GLN A 217 -24.26 12.92 5.85
N LEU A 218 -22.96 13.13 5.62
CA LEU A 218 -21.91 12.79 6.57
C LEU A 218 -21.69 13.87 7.63
N TYR A 219 -21.73 15.15 7.22
CA TYR A 219 -21.37 16.28 8.09
C TYR A 219 -22.56 17.15 8.50
N GLY A 220 -23.75 16.94 7.92
CA GLY A 220 -24.89 17.85 8.02
C GLY A 220 -24.79 18.98 7.00
N THR A 221 -25.87 19.76 6.88
CA THR A 221 -25.87 20.97 6.04
C THR A 221 -25.22 22.13 6.79
N GLU A 222 -24.82 23.20 6.09
CA GLU A 222 -24.35 24.44 6.74
C GLU A 222 -25.39 24.99 7.76
N GLN A 223 -26.67 24.70 7.53
CA GLN A 223 -27.79 24.99 8.42
C GLN A 223 -27.73 24.23 9.76
N ASP A 224 -27.19 23.00 9.77
CA ASP A 224 -27.06 22.16 10.98
C ASP A 224 -25.89 22.60 11.87
N HIS A 225 -24.82 23.12 11.28
CA HIS A 225 -23.67 23.64 12.03
C HIS A 225 -24.00 24.91 12.81
N VAL A 226 -24.88 25.78 12.30
CA VAL A 226 -25.32 27.02 12.97
C VAL A 226 -26.29 26.72 14.14
N THR A 227 -27.02 25.61 14.09
CA THR A 227 -28.04 25.28 15.11
C THR A 227 -27.44 24.64 16.37
N LYS A 228 -26.25 24.05 16.29
CA LYS A 228 -25.51 23.48 17.44
C LYS A 228 -24.59 24.49 18.16
N ALA A 229 -24.50 25.72 17.67
CA ALA A 229 -23.65 26.78 18.22
C ALA A 229 -24.44 27.91 18.94
N LYS A 230 -25.72 27.67 19.28
CA LYS A 230 -26.55 28.54 20.14
C LYS A 230 -26.84 27.84 21.46
#